data_AF-K1TS24-F1
#
_entry.id   AF-K1TS24-F1
#
_cell.length_a   1.000
_cell.length_b   1.000
_cell.length_c   1.000
_cell.angle_alpha   90.00
_cell.angle_beta   90.00
_cell.angle_gamma   90.00
#
_symmetry.space_group_name_H-M   'P 1'
#
loop_
_entity.id
_entity.type
_entity.pdbx_description
1 polymer ?
#
loop_
_entity_poly.entity_id
_entity_poly.type
_entity_poly.pdbx_seq_one_letter_code
_entity_poly.pdbx_strand_id
1 'polypeptide(L)' 'PFDIRPAGVRGGIDIIDLANRYSCAFIQTQDIGRVFDDGSFEIEGRIDRSDIRGCNLLVQ' A
#
# COMPACT_ATOMS: atom_id res chain seq x y z
N PRO A 1 7.44 -8.11 5.03
CA PRO A 1 6.89 -6.75 5.20
C PRO A 1 7.95 -5.64 5.33
N PHE A 2 9.15 -5.92 5.85
CA PHE A 2 10.15 -4.87 6.14
C PHE A 2 11.34 -4.84 5.16
N ASP A 3 11.21 -5.52 4.02
CA ASP A 3 12.23 -5.49 2.97
C ASP A 3 11.83 -4.48 1.91
N ILE A 4 12.62 -3.41 1.77
CA ILE A 4 12.38 -2.36 0.78
C ILE A 4 12.68 -2.92 -0.60
N ARG A 5 11.68 -2.87 -1.49
CA ARG A 5 11.83 -3.35 -2.85
C ARG A 5 12.50 -2.26 -3.71
N PRO A 6 13.41 -2.64 -4.64
CA PRO A 6 13.92 -1.69 -5.62
C PRO A 6 12.80 -1.06 -6.44
N ALA A 7 13.05 0.15 -6.96
CA ALA A 7 12.15 0.78 -7.90
C ALA A 7 11.85 -0.18 -9.08
N GLY A 8 10.59 -0.16 -9.49
CA GLY A 8 10.04 -0.99 -10.53
C GLY A 8 9.73 -2.44 -10.15
N VAL A 9 9.99 -2.86 -8.92
CA VAL A 9 9.66 -4.21 -8.47
C VAL A 9 8.30 -4.21 -7.79
N ARG A 10 7.45 -5.16 -8.18
CA ARG A 10 6.13 -5.37 -7.59
C ARG A 10 6.24 -5.77 -6.11
N GLY A 11 5.39 -5.18 -5.26
CA GLY A 11 5.34 -5.43 -3.82
C GLY A 11 4.04 -4.95 -3.18
N GLY A 12 3.85 -5.26 -1.90
CA GLY A 12 2.77 -4.68 -1.11
C GLY A 12 2.99 -3.18 -0.87
N ILE A 13 1.91 -2.43 -0.72
CA ILE A 13 1.98 -0.99 -0.45
C ILE A 13 1.81 -0.74 1.04
N ASP A 14 2.87 -0.19 1.65
CA ASP A 14 2.88 0.22 3.05
C ASP A 14 2.98 1.75 3.11
N ILE A 15 2.15 2.38 3.94
CA ILE A 15 2.09 3.84 4.09
C ILE A 15 2.56 4.22 5.50
N ILE A 16 3.51 5.15 5.59
CA ILE A 16 3.93 5.79 6.83
C ILE A 16 3.57 7.28 6.77
N ASP A 17 2.77 7.75 7.71
CA ASP A 17 2.58 9.18 7.97
C ASP A 17 3.52 9.63 9.10
N LEU A 18 4.56 10.38 8.73
CA LEU A 18 5.57 10.88 9.67
C LEU A 18 5.08 12.02 10.56
N ALA A 19 3.96 12.67 10.23
CA ALA A 19 3.37 13.75 11.02
C ALA A 19 2.32 13.24 12.01
N ASN A 20 1.81 12.03 11.82
CA ASN A 20 0.79 11.46 12.69
C ASN A 20 1.36 11.00 14.03
N ARG A 21 1.07 11.78 15.09
CA ARG A 21 1.48 11.49 16.47
C ARG A 21 0.41 10.78 17.30
N TYR A 22 -0.86 10.95 16.96
CA TYR A 22 -1.97 10.61 17.85
C TYR A 22 -2.74 9.36 17.43
N SER A 23 -2.41 8.75 16.29
CA SER A 23 -3.01 7.49 15.85
C SER A 23 -2.00 6.59 15.11
N CYS A 24 -2.50 5.63 14.32
CA CYS A 24 -1.67 4.66 13.63
C CYS A 24 -0.90 5.33 12.48
N ALA A 25 0.40 5.58 12.71
CA ALA A 25 1.29 6.18 11.72
C ALA A 25 1.69 5.22 10.58
N PHE A 26 1.53 3.91 10.77
CA PHE A 26 1.88 2.89 9.79
C PHE A 26 0.66 2.07 9.39
N ILE A 27 0.41 1.96 8.09
CA ILE A 27 -0.67 1.13 7.54
C ILE A 27 -0.05 0.23 6.47
N GLN A 28 -0.05 -1.07 6.75
CA GLN A 28 0.17 -2.08 5.71
C GLN A 28 -1.15 -2.29 4.99
N THR A 29 -1.23 -1.84 3.73
CA THR A 29 -2.44 -2.02 2.94
C THR A 29 -2.54 -3.45 2.40
N GLN A 30 -3.71 -3.81 1.89
CA GLN A 30 -3.88 -5.02 1.10
C GLN A 30 -3.73 -4.76 -0.41
N ASP A 31 -3.05 -3.66 -0.77
CA ASP A 31 -2.77 -3.31 -2.16
C ASP A 31 -1.40 -3.84 -2.60
N ILE A 32 -1.35 -4.22 -3.88
CA ILE A 32 -0.12 -4.49 -4.60
C ILE A 32 0.15 -3.30 -5.54
N GLY A 33 1.39 -2.89 -5.60
CA GLY A 33 1.83 -1.87 -6.53
C GLY A 33 3.34 -1.90 -6.76
N ARG A 34 3.83 -0.83 -7.38
CA ARG A 34 5.25 -0.60 -7.59
C ARG A 34 5.56 0.89 -7.52
N VAL A 35 6.75 1.22 -7.02
CA VAL A 35 7.30 2.58 -7.02
C VAL A 35 8.20 2.74 -8.25
N PHE A 36 8.18 3.90 -8.89
CA PHE A 36 9.04 4.24 -10.03
C PHE A 36 10.26 5.05 -9.57
N ASP A 37 11.26 5.19 -10.44
CA ASP A 37 12.52 5.87 -10.13
C ASP A 37 12.34 7.35 -9.76
N ASP A 38 11.26 7.98 -10.23
CA ASP A 38 10.90 9.38 -9.92
C ASP A 38 10.15 9.53 -8.57
N GLY A 39 9.94 8.43 -7.84
CA GLY A 39 9.23 8.39 -6.58
C GLY A 39 7.71 8.36 -6.72
N SER A 40 7.16 8.41 -7.93
CA SER A 40 5.75 8.10 -8.16
C SER A 40 5.48 6.61 -7.91
N PHE A 41 4.22 6.24 -7.74
CA PHE A 41 3.84 4.84 -7.57
C PHE A 41 2.50 4.56 -8.25
N GLU A 42 2.26 3.30 -8.55
CA GLU A 42 1.02 2.81 -9.13
C GLU A 42 0.44 1.68 -8.26
N ILE A 43 -0.89 1.68 -8.12
CA ILE A 43 -1.64 0.58 -7.51
C ILE A 43 -2.12 -0.36 -8.62
N GLU A 44 -1.68 -1.61 -8.59
CA GLU A 44 -1.98 -2.63 -9.61
C GLU A 44 -3.16 -3.55 -9.23
N GLY A 45 -3.61 -3.51 -7.97
CA GLY A 45 -4.78 -4.27 -7.49
C GLY A 45 -4.63 -4.77 -6.04
N ARG A 46 -5.59 -5.59 -5.57
CA ARG A 46 -5.60 -6.17 -4.21
C ARG A 46 -4.82 -7.49 -4.12
N ILE A 47 -4.18 -7.75 -2.98
CA ILE A 47 -3.39 -8.98 -2.71
C ILE A 47 -4.24 -10.24 -2.79
N ASP A 48 -5.43 -10.22 -2.20
CA ASP A 48 -6.31 -11.37 -2.02
C ASP A 48 -7.39 -11.49 -3.11
N ARG A 49 -7.30 -10.72 -4.20
CA ARG A 49 -8.30 -10.66 -5.29
C ARG A 49 -9.72 -10.31 -4.79
N SER A 50 -9.85 -9.72 -3.60
CA SER A 50 -11.12 -9.61 -2.88
C SER A 50 -12.14 -8.64 -3.48
N ASP A 51 -11.78 -7.78 -4.44
CA ASP A 51 -12.69 -6.72 -4.87
C ASP A 51 -12.75 -6.52 -6.39
N ILE A 52 -13.52 -7.37 -7.07
CA ILE A 52 -14.21 -6.98 -8.32
C ILE A 52 -15.23 -5.85 -8.05
N ARG A 53 -15.57 -5.55 -6.78
CA ARG A 53 -16.64 -4.60 -6.40
C ARG A 53 -16.31 -3.54 -5.34
N GLY A 54 -15.04 -3.35 -4.99
CA GLY A 54 -14.59 -2.20 -4.20
C GLY A 54 -15.30 -1.99 -2.85
N CYS A 55 -15.45 -3.04 -2.05
CA CYS A 55 -15.98 -2.89 -0.70
C CYS A 55 -14.86 -2.50 0.28
N ASN A 56 -14.82 -1.22 0.66
CA ASN A 56 -13.91 -0.75 1.70
C ASN A 56 -14.24 -1.41 3.07
N LEU A 57 -13.28 -2.13 3.65
CA LEU A 57 -13.38 -2.74 4.99
C LEU A 57 -13.22 -1.73 6.14
N LEU A 58 -12.94 -0.44 5.87
CA LEU A 58 -12.97 0.63 6.88
C LEU A 58 -14.39 1.00 7.34
N VAL A 59 -15.41 0.29 6.87
CA VAL A 59 -16.81 0.44 7.28
C VAL A 59 -17.28 -0.85 7.99
N GLN A 60 -16.70 -1.17 9.13
CA GLN A 60 -17.33 -2.05 10.13
C GLN A 60 -17.08 -1.53 11.54
#